data_AF-A0A2P5W294-F1
#
_entry.id   AF-A0A2P5W294-F1
#
_cell.length_a   1.000
_cell.length_b   1.000
_cell.length_c   1.000
_cell.angle_alpha   90.00
_cell.angle_beta   90.00
_cell.angle_gamma   90.00
#
_symmetry.space_group_name_H-M   'P 1'
#
loop_
_entity.id
_entity.type
_entity.pdbx_description
1 polymer ?
#
loop_
_entity_poly.entity_id
_entity_poly.type
_entity_poly.pdbx_seq_one_letter_code
_entity_poly.pdbx_strand_id
1 'polypeptide(L)'
;MALNLVSPPEIHSISFLGSTKSSSFSKLFPGGFVLKKDCGTTFGRKVQCSAQAPQPPPAWPGRAFPDPGRKTWDGPKPISIVGSTGSIGTQTLDIVAENPDKFRVVALAAGSNVTLLVDQVKTFKPQLVAVRNESLVNELKEALADMEQKPEVIPGESGVIEVARHPDAVSVVTGIVGCAGLKPTVAAIEAGKDIALANKETLIAGGPFVLPLAHKHKVKILPADSEHSAIFQGLPEGALRRIILTASGGAFRDWPVDKLKEVKVADALKHPNWNMGKKITVDSATLFNKGLEVIEAHYLFGAEYDDIEIVIHPQSIIHSMVETQDSSVLAQLGWPDMRLPILYTMSWPERIYCSEITWPRLDLCKLGSLTFKAPDNVKYPSMSLAYAAGRAGGTMTGVLSAANEKAVELFIDEKWSYDHATYEVARPKLQTAEHSELYVFGGPLSDLVAICYCHTAPSNRPSVEPQPLDLRLVNEVYASIINQANHLEVLNSALGTHTLTIFSSQISYLDIFKVVELTCEKHQEEFVATPSLEEIIHYDLWARDYAASIQQSSGLSPEWAEVEKGIERGKADRLTVVG
;
A
#
# COMPACT_ATOMS: atom_id res chain seq x y z
N MET A 1 -56.22 -31.11 17.35
CA MET A 1 -55.76 -30.17 18.39
C MET A 1 -54.86 -29.17 17.69
N ALA A 2 -55.42 -28.14 17.07
CA ALA A 2 -55.77 -26.84 17.66
C ALA A 2 -54.53 -26.05 18.11
N LEU A 3 -54.22 -25.06 17.27
CA LEU A 3 -53.26 -23.95 17.35
C LEU A 3 -53.15 -23.29 18.73
N ASN A 4 -51.97 -22.75 19.03
CA ASN A 4 -51.82 -21.56 19.88
C ASN A 4 -50.71 -20.66 19.30
N LEU A 5 -51.14 -19.66 18.53
CA LEU A 5 -50.36 -18.47 18.19
C LEU A 5 -50.60 -17.45 19.30
N VAL A 6 -49.52 -16.91 19.87
CA VAL A 6 -49.58 -15.80 20.84
C VAL A 6 -49.40 -14.49 20.08
N SER A 7 -50.39 -13.61 20.17
CA SER A 7 -50.41 -12.25 19.63
C SER A 7 -49.52 -11.31 20.45
N PRO A 8 -48.83 -10.31 19.84
CA PRO A 8 -48.17 -9.23 20.59
C PRO A 8 -49.16 -8.10 20.93
N PRO A 9 -48.95 -7.35 22.03
CA PRO A 9 -49.89 -6.32 22.46
C PRO A 9 -49.73 -5.01 21.66
N GLU A 10 -50.88 -4.36 21.44
CA GLU A 10 -51.05 -3.06 20.79
C GLU A 10 -50.33 -1.93 21.55
N ILE A 11 -49.61 -1.07 20.83
CA ILE A 11 -49.03 0.16 21.35
C ILE A 11 -49.93 1.33 20.94
N HIS A 12 -50.53 1.98 21.94
CA HIS A 12 -51.29 3.23 21.78
C HIS A 12 -50.37 4.38 21.32
N SER A 13 -50.76 5.00 20.21
CA SER A 13 -50.22 6.29 19.74
C SER A 13 -50.73 7.44 20.60
N ILE A 14 -49.82 8.19 21.23
CA ILE A 14 -50.13 9.50 21.82
C ILE A 14 -49.24 10.54 21.14
N SER A 15 -49.88 11.39 20.36
CA SER A 15 -49.33 12.61 19.76
C SER A 15 -49.41 13.77 20.74
N PHE A 16 -48.32 14.53 20.90
CA PHE A 16 -48.41 15.92 21.38
C PHE A 16 -47.48 16.81 20.57
N LEU A 17 -48.11 17.73 19.84
CA LEU A 17 -47.52 18.86 19.14
C LEU A 17 -47.72 20.10 20.04
N GLY A 18 -46.67 20.92 20.19
CA GLY A 18 -46.83 22.31 20.61
C GLY A 18 -45.82 22.81 21.65
N SER A 19 -44.81 23.55 21.21
CA SER A 19 -44.75 25.01 21.40
C SER A 19 -43.31 25.52 21.41
N THR A 20 -43.07 26.35 20.42
CA THR A 20 -42.09 27.44 20.32
C THR A 20 -41.56 28.03 21.64
N LYS A 21 -40.25 28.31 21.66
CA LYS A 21 -39.72 29.65 21.97
C LYS A 21 -38.30 29.84 21.45
N SER A 22 -38.11 31.03 20.88
CA SER A 22 -36.92 31.61 20.29
C SER A 22 -35.92 32.05 21.36
N SER A 23 -34.61 31.89 21.10
CA SER A 23 -33.60 32.87 21.48
C SER A 23 -32.32 32.73 20.64
N SER A 24 -31.86 33.87 20.17
CA SER A 24 -30.71 34.22 19.33
C SER A 24 -29.36 33.52 19.53
N PHE A 25 -28.71 33.25 18.39
CA PHE A 25 -27.30 33.44 18.04
C PHE A 25 -26.24 33.51 19.17
N SER A 26 -25.36 32.51 19.19
CA SER A 26 -23.91 32.71 19.31
C SER A 26 -23.17 31.60 18.55
N LYS A 27 -22.22 32.02 17.71
CA LYS A 27 -21.28 31.14 16.99
C LYS A 27 -20.36 30.48 18.01
N LEU A 28 -20.25 29.15 17.97
CA LEU A 28 -19.13 28.37 18.51
C LEU A 28 -19.10 27.03 17.79
N PHE A 29 -18.11 26.85 16.91
CA PHE A 29 -17.61 25.52 16.56
C PHE A 29 -17.00 24.90 17.82
N PRO A 30 -17.25 23.60 18.07
CA PRO A 30 -16.10 22.71 18.10
C PRO A 30 -16.40 21.29 17.57
N GLY A 31 -15.57 20.86 16.61
CA GLY A 31 -15.18 19.46 16.48
C GLY A 31 -14.11 19.15 17.52
N GLY A 32 -14.33 18.09 18.29
CA GLY A 32 -13.40 17.56 19.28
C GLY A 32 -13.91 16.20 19.72
N PHE A 33 -13.32 15.13 19.20
CA PHE A 33 -13.67 13.77 19.59
C PHE A 33 -13.20 13.51 21.03
N VAL A 34 -14.16 13.44 21.95
CA VAL A 34 -13.96 12.90 23.29
C VAL A 34 -14.38 11.43 23.28
N LEU A 35 -13.43 10.54 23.60
CA LEU A 35 -13.68 9.13 23.89
C LEU A 35 -14.65 9.00 25.06
N LYS A 36 -15.91 8.66 24.76
CA LYS A 36 -16.88 8.17 25.75
C LYS A 36 -16.99 6.66 25.63
N LYS A 37 -16.51 5.97 26.67
CA LYS A 37 -16.94 4.62 27.04
C LYS A 37 -18.46 4.65 27.22
N ASP A 38 -19.19 3.75 26.57
CA ASP A 38 -20.38 3.17 27.18
C ASP A 38 -20.77 1.82 26.55
N CYS A 39 -21.14 0.92 27.45
CA CYS A 39 -21.70 -0.39 27.24
C CYS A 39 -23.22 -0.26 27.07
N GLY A 40 -23.82 -0.94 26.10
CA GLY A 40 -25.28 -1.06 26.02
C GLY A 40 -25.83 -1.14 24.60
N THR A 41 -26.50 -2.24 24.30
CA THR A 41 -27.23 -2.56 23.08
C THR A 41 -28.27 -1.52 22.70
N THR A 42 -28.18 -0.95 21.50
CA THR A 42 -29.31 -0.28 20.83
C THR A 42 -29.25 -0.44 19.30
N PHE A 43 -30.26 -1.12 18.74
CA PHE A 43 -30.69 -0.95 17.35
C PHE A 43 -31.13 0.51 17.14
N GLY A 44 -30.59 1.20 16.13
CA GLY A 44 -31.18 2.47 15.70
C GLY A 44 -30.31 3.41 14.85
N ARG A 45 -30.74 3.59 13.59
CA ARG A 45 -30.49 4.71 12.66
C ARG A 45 -29.06 4.97 12.20
N LYS A 46 -28.77 4.53 10.96
CA LYS A 46 -27.69 5.06 10.11
C LYS A 46 -27.79 6.59 10.06
N VAL A 47 -26.79 7.27 10.60
CA VAL A 47 -26.61 8.72 10.47
C VAL A 47 -26.06 8.96 9.07
N GLN A 48 -26.94 9.36 8.14
CA GLN A 48 -26.52 9.78 6.82
C GLN A 48 -26.11 11.25 6.90
N CYS A 49 -24.80 11.52 6.88
CA CYS A 49 -24.27 12.87 6.85
C CYS A 49 -24.51 13.46 5.45
N SER A 50 -25.27 14.55 5.36
CA SER A 50 -25.83 15.10 4.12
C SER A 50 -24.84 15.90 3.25
N ALA A 51 -23.55 15.58 3.30
CA ALA A 51 -22.50 16.26 2.54
C ALA A 51 -21.39 15.30 2.07
N GLN A 52 -21.74 14.05 1.72
CA GLN A 52 -20.79 13.16 1.06
C GLN A 52 -20.63 13.58 -0.40
N ALA A 53 -19.38 13.77 -0.83
CA ALA A 53 -19.06 13.94 -2.24
C ALA A 53 -19.64 12.75 -3.06
N PRO A 54 -19.98 12.95 -4.34
CA PRO A 54 -20.50 11.88 -5.17
C PRO A 54 -19.49 10.73 -5.20
N GLN A 55 -19.89 9.56 -4.69
CA GLN A 55 -19.05 8.38 -4.73
C GLN A 55 -18.94 7.88 -6.17
N PRO A 56 -17.76 7.40 -6.60
CA PRO A 56 -17.62 6.82 -7.94
C PRO A 56 -18.51 5.57 -8.04
N PRO A 57 -19.05 5.27 -9.24
CA PRO A 57 -19.78 4.03 -9.44
C PRO A 57 -18.82 2.85 -9.25
N PRO A 58 -19.22 1.77 -8.56
CA PRO A 58 -18.34 0.63 -8.39
C PRO A 58 -18.05 -0.05 -9.75
N ALA A 59 -16.96 -0.82 -9.83
CA ALA A 59 -16.65 -1.59 -11.03
C ALA A 59 -17.74 -2.62 -11.36
N TRP A 60 -18.32 -3.22 -10.32
CA TRP A 60 -19.34 -4.26 -10.38
C TRP A 60 -20.43 -4.02 -9.32
N PRO A 61 -21.36 -3.08 -9.54
CA PRO A 61 -22.54 -2.93 -8.68
C PRO A 61 -23.43 -4.15 -8.85
N GLY A 62 -23.30 -5.15 -7.99
CA GLY A 62 -24.04 -6.40 -8.10
C GLY A 62 -23.27 -7.49 -8.85
N ARG A 63 -23.72 -7.92 -10.03
CA ARG A 63 -23.21 -9.14 -10.68
C ARG A 63 -22.30 -8.86 -11.87
N ALA A 64 -21.28 -9.70 -11.98
CA ALA A 64 -20.45 -9.86 -13.16
C ALA A 64 -21.14 -10.73 -14.24
N PHE A 65 -21.97 -10.14 -15.08
CA PHE A 65 -22.53 -10.84 -16.24
C PHE A 65 -21.63 -10.72 -17.47
N PRO A 66 -21.40 -11.81 -18.22
CA PRO A 66 -20.82 -11.69 -19.54
C PRO A 66 -21.81 -11.00 -20.48
N ASP A 67 -21.33 -9.98 -21.20
CA ASP A 67 -22.11 -9.34 -22.26
C ASP A 67 -22.22 -10.31 -23.44
N PRO A 68 -23.42 -10.75 -23.84
CA PRO A 68 -23.60 -11.61 -25.00
C PRO A 68 -23.04 -10.90 -26.24
N GLY A 69 -22.08 -11.53 -26.94
CA GLY A 69 -21.55 -11.02 -28.21
C GLY A 69 -20.36 -10.05 -28.13
N ARG A 70 -19.72 -9.85 -26.97
CA ARG A 70 -18.53 -8.98 -26.83
C ARG A 70 -17.20 -9.60 -27.29
N LYS A 71 -17.18 -10.85 -27.78
CA LYS A 71 -15.93 -11.44 -28.28
C LYS A 71 -15.51 -10.72 -29.57
N THR A 72 -14.48 -9.88 -29.49
CA THR A 72 -13.97 -9.06 -30.60
C THR A 72 -12.70 -9.62 -31.25
N TRP A 73 -12.28 -10.82 -30.86
CA TRP A 73 -11.05 -11.45 -31.35
C TRP A 73 -11.30 -12.88 -31.85
N ASP A 74 -10.50 -13.28 -32.82
CA ASP A 74 -10.42 -14.66 -33.33
C ASP A 74 -9.19 -15.38 -32.76
N GLY A 75 -9.33 -16.68 -32.49
CA GLY A 75 -8.26 -17.49 -31.93
C GLY A 75 -7.96 -17.20 -30.44
N PRO A 76 -6.70 -17.38 -30.00
CA PRO A 76 -6.27 -17.12 -28.62
C PRO A 76 -6.46 -15.64 -28.26
N LYS A 77 -6.94 -15.36 -27.04
CA LYS A 77 -7.19 -14.01 -26.53
C LYS A 77 -5.89 -13.21 -26.50
N PRO A 78 -5.77 -12.11 -27.26
CA PRO A 78 -4.57 -11.30 -27.28
C PRO A 78 -4.49 -10.41 -26.04
N ILE A 79 -3.39 -10.53 -25.29
CA ILE A 79 -3.18 -9.80 -24.03
C ILE A 79 -1.87 -9.02 -24.08
N SER A 80 -1.84 -7.88 -23.40
CA SER A 80 -0.60 -7.22 -23.02
C SER A 80 -0.35 -7.35 -21.51
N ILE A 81 0.92 -7.33 -21.12
CA ILE A 81 1.32 -7.50 -19.72
C ILE A 81 2.25 -6.36 -19.34
N VAL A 82 1.79 -5.56 -18.38
CA VAL A 82 2.57 -4.48 -17.81
C VAL A 82 3.18 -4.97 -16.50
N GLY A 83 4.52 -5.01 -16.39
CA GLY A 83 5.19 -5.64 -15.23
C GLY A 83 5.48 -7.13 -15.41
N SER A 84 5.82 -7.54 -16.63
CA SER A 84 6.04 -8.93 -17.07
C SER A 84 7.12 -9.69 -16.27
N THR A 85 8.13 -9.00 -15.75
CA THR A 85 9.23 -9.60 -14.97
C THR A 85 8.98 -9.62 -13.46
N GLY A 86 7.82 -9.15 -13.00
CA GLY A 86 7.39 -9.23 -11.61
C GLY A 86 6.61 -10.52 -11.33
N SER A 87 6.28 -10.78 -10.06
CA SER A 87 5.58 -12.00 -9.64
C SER A 87 4.26 -12.26 -10.37
N ILE A 88 3.43 -11.24 -10.60
CA ILE A 88 2.19 -11.38 -11.38
C ILE A 88 2.50 -11.65 -12.85
N GLY A 89 3.45 -10.92 -13.44
CA GLY A 89 3.83 -11.06 -14.84
C GLY A 89 4.38 -12.44 -15.17
N THR A 90 5.29 -12.97 -14.34
CA THR A 90 5.85 -14.32 -14.55
C THR A 90 4.78 -15.39 -14.41
N GLN A 91 3.92 -15.31 -13.40
CA GLN A 91 2.80 -16.26 -13.22
C GLN A 91 1.77 -16.18 -14.35
N THR A 92 1.53 -14.98 -14.88
CA THR A 92 0.70 -14.78 -16.08
C THR A 92 1.31 -15.50 -17.28
N LEU A 93 2.62 -15.39 -17.47
CA LEU A 93 3.32 -16.05 -18.57
C LEU A 93 3.37 -17.57 -18.40
N ASP A 94 3.47 -18.09 -17.18
CA ASP A 94 3.35 -19.53 -16.89
C ASP A 94 1.96 -20.05 -17.33
N ILE A 95 0.89 -19.31 -17.02
CA ILE A 95 -0.48 -19.64 -17.45
C ILE A 95 -0.58 -19.64 -18.99
N VAL A 96 0.01 -18.65 -19.66
CA VAL A 96 -0.01 -18.58 -21.12
C VAL A 96 0.75 -19.75 -21.74
N ALA A 97 1.90 -20.12 -21.17
CA ALA A 97 2.71 -21.24 -21.66
C ALA A 97 1.95 -22.58 -21.57
N GLU A 98 1.13 -22.78 -20.53
CA GLU A 98 0.28 -23.97 -20.41
C GLU A 98 -0.98 -23.93 -21.30
N ASN A 99 -1.41 -22.74 -21.75
CA ASN A 99 -2.66 -22.53 -22.47
C ASN A 99 -2.48 -21.72 -23.78
N PRO A 100 -1.59 -22.16 -24.70
CA PRO A 100 -1.25 -21.39 -25.91
C PRO A 100 -2.40 -21.29 -26.93
N ASP A 101 -3.40 -22.18 -26.86
CA ASP A 101 -4.62 -22.10 -27.67
C ASP A 101 -5.63 -21.08 -27.12
N LYS A 102 -5.45 -20.63 -25.87
CA LYS A 102 -6.36 -19.72 -25.17
C LYS A 102 -5.86 -18.29 -25.10
N PHE A 103 -4.54 -18.09 -24.99
CA PHE A 103 -3.94 -16.77 -24.83
C PHE A 103 -2.77 -16.54 -25.78
N ARG A 104 -2.60 -15.28 -26.20
CA ARG A 104 -1.46 -14.82 -27.00
C ARG A 104 -0.93 -13.52 -26.42
N VAL A 105 0.35 -13.46 -26.11
CA VAL A 105 1.00 -12.22 -25.68
C VAL A 105 1.30 -11.35 -26.89
N VAL A 106 0.78 -10.12 -26.92
CA VAL A 106 1.06 -9.16 -28.00
C VAL A 106 2.06 -8.08 -27.58
N ALA A 107 2.14 -7.75 -26.29
CA ALA A 107 3.07 -6.74 -25.79
C ALA A 107 3.50 -7.00 -24.35
N LEU A 108 4.76 -6.68 -24.02
CA LEU A 108 5.36 -6.84 -22.70
C LEU A 108 6.05 -5.55 -22.23
N ALA A 109 5.82 -5.14 -20.99
CA ALA A 109 6.60 -4.08 -20.34
C ALA A 109 7.32 -4.63 -19.10
N ALA A 110 8.56 -4.20 -18.87
CA ALA A 110 9.33 -4.50 -17.67
C ALA A 110 9.99 -3.25 -17.08
N GLY A 111 10.43 -3.36 -15.82
CA GLY A 111 11.16 -2.30 -15.13
C GLY A 111 12.62 -2.20 -15.57
N SER A 112 13.45 -3.08 -15.01
CA SER A 112 14.91 -3.10 -15.24
C SER A 112 15.50 -4.50 -15.43
N ASN A 113 14.70 -5.57 -15.33
CA ASN A 113 15.20 -6.94 -15.47
C ASN A 113 15.28 -7.35 -16.95
N VAL A 114 16.30 -6.87 -17.66
CA VAL A 114 16.48 -7.12 -19.10
C VAL A 114 16.70 -8.60 -19.38
N THR A 115 17.51 -9.30 -18.58
CA THR A 115 17.79 -10.72 -18.77
C THR A 115 16.51 -11.56 -18.84
N LEU A 116 15.63 -11.43 -17.84
CA LEU A 116 14.37 -12.17 -17.84
C LEU A 116 13.45 -11.71 -18.96
N LEU A 117 13.41 -10.41 -19.26
CA LEU A 117 12.59 -9.90 -20.36
C LEU A 117 13.04 -10.49 -21.71
N VAL A 118 14.33 -10.63 -21.97
CA VAL A 118 14.85 -11.24 -23.19
C VAL A 118 14.35 -12.68 -23.35
N ASP A 119 14.39 -13.47 -22.27
CA ASP A 119 13.90 -14.85 -22.28
C ASP A 119 12.38 -14.90 -22.56
N GLN A 120 11.62 -13.99 -21.95
CA GLN A 120 10.19 -13.85 -22.21
C GLN A 120 9.91 -13.45 -23.67
N VAL A 121 10.66 -12.52 -24.23
CA VAL A 121 10.51 -12.09 -25.64
C VAL A 121 10.82 -13.22 -26.60
N LYS A 122 11.89 -13.98 -26.37
CA LYS A 122 12.24 -15.14 -27.20
C LYS A 122 11.16 -16.23 -27.16
N THR A 123 10.55 -16.43 -26.00
CA THR A 123 9.52 -17.46 -25.78
C THR A 123 8.18 -17.07 -26.39
N PHE A 124 7.68 -15.87 -26.06
CA PHE A 124 6.32 -15.46 -26.38
C PHE A 124 6.20 -14.62 -27.65
N LYS A 125 7.32 -14.14 -28.20
CA LYS A 125 7.41 -13.37 -29.46
C LYS A 125 6.37 -12.23 -29.55
N PRO A 126 6.30 -11.32 -28.55
CA PRO A 126 5.40 -10.17 -28.61
C PRO A 126 5.76 -9.25 -29.79
N GLN A 127 4.82 -8.41 -30.21
CA GLN A 127 5.03 -7.40 -31.25
C GLN A 127 5.70 -6.15 -30.70
N LEU A 128 5.40 -5.80 -29.44
CA LEU A 128 5.92 -4.61 -28.76
C LEU A 128 6.52 -4.96 -27.40
N VAL A 129 7.67 -4.34 -27.09
CA VAL A 129 8.35 -4.47 -25.80
C VAL A 129 8.74 -3.11 -25.27
N ALA A 130 8.57 -2.91 -23.96
CA ALA A 130 9.02 -1.72 -23.27
C ALA A 130 9.89 -2.04 -22.04
N VAL A 131 10.91 -1.21 -21.82
CA VAL A 131 11.72 -1.21 -20.61
C VAL A 131 11.64 0.19 -20.02
N ARG A 132 11.13 0.29 -18.79
CA ARG A 132 10.97 1.58 -18.09
C ARG A 132 12.32 2.27 -17.90
N ASN A 133 13.37 1.53 -17.55
CA ASN A 133 14.71 2.09 -17.43
C ASN A 133 15.35 2.29 -18.82
N GLU A 134 15.33 3.53 -19.30
CA GLU A 134 15.85 3.90 -20.61
C GLU A 134 17.33 3.56 -20.80
N SER A 135 18.12 3.56 -19.71
CA SER A 135 19.56 3.25 -19.79
C SER A 135 19.84 1.81 -20.24
N LEU A 136 18.86 0.92 -20.13
CA LEU A 136 18.98 -0.51 -20.43
C LEU A 136 18.43 -0.90 -21.81
N VAL A 137 17.97 0.08 -22.60
CA VAL A 137 17.34 -0.16 -23.90
C VAL A 137 18.34 -0.70 -24.93
N ASN A 138 19.57 -0.20 -24.91
CA ASN A 138 20.63 -0.68 -25.81
C ASN A 138 20.99 -2.13 -25.49
N GLU A 139 21.13 -2.47 -24.21
CA GLU A 139 21.37 -3.84 -23.74
C GLU A 139 20.27 -4.80 -24.23
N LEU A 140 19.00 -4.39 -24.11
CA LEU A 140 17.88 -5.18 -24.62
C LEU A 140 17.97 -5.38 -26.15
N LYS A 141 18.23 -4.31 -26.91
CA LYS A 141 18.32 -4.40 -28.39
C LYS A 141 19.47 -5.29 -28.84
N GLU A 142 20.61 -5.21 -28.18
CA GLU A 142 21.77 -6.07 -28.44
C GLU A 142 21.43 -7.54 -28.14
N ALA A 143 20.81 -7.83 -27.00
CA ALA A 143 20.42 -9.18 -26.61
C ALA A 143 19.36 -9.83 -27.52
N LEU A 144 18.61 -9.02 -28.27
CA LEU A 144 17.60 -9.45 -29.25
C LEU A 144 18.11 -9.38 -30.71
N ALA A 145 19.38 -9.06 -30.94
CA ALA A 145 19.93 -8.80 -32.27
C ALA A 145 19.82 -10.01 -33.23
N ASP A 146 19.92 -11.23 -32.70
CA ASP A 146 19.90 -12.47 -33.49
C ASP A 146 18.48 -13.03 -33.73
N MET A 147 17.43 -12.39 -33.21
CA MET A 147 16.07 -12.83 -33.47
C MET A 147 15.63 -12.51 -34.90
N GLU A 148 15.04 -13.49 -35.58
CA GLU A 148 14.45 -13.30 -36.92
C GLU A 148 13.28 -12.30 -36.88
N GLN A 149 12.41 -12.42 -35.88
CA GLN A 149 11.28 -11.53 -35.64
C GLN A 149 11.53 -10.71 -34.38
N LYS A 150 11.93 -9.45 -34.56
CA LYS A 150 12.20 -8.53 -33.46
C LYS A 150 10.94 -7.74 -33.11
N PRO A 151 10.62 -7.58 -31.82
CA PRO A 151 9.58 -6.65 -31.42
C PRO A 151 10.02 -5.20 -31.70
N GLU A 152 9.06 -4.31 -31.82
CA GLU A 152 9.30 -2.89 -31.60
C GLU A 152 9.73 -2.67 -30.14
N VAL A 153 10.75 -1.86 -29.89
CA VAL A 153 11.24 -1.54 -28.54
C VAL A 153 11.04 -0.06 -28.27
N ILE A 154 10.15 0.27 -27.33
CA ILE A 154 9.87 1.65 -26.91
C ILE A 154 10.42 1.87 -25.50
N PRO A 155 11.30 2.87 -25.29
CA PRO A 155 11.92 3.14 -23.99
C PRO A 155 10.97 3.86 -23.05
N GLY A 156 11.24 3.78 -21.74
CA GLY A 156 10.69 4.71 -20.76
C GLY A 156 9.23 4.48 -20.40
N GLU A 157 8.66 5.44 -19.66
CA GLU A 157 7.25 5.41 -19.26
C GLU A 157 6.29 5.43 -20.45
N SER A 158 6.65 6.11 -21.54
CA SER A 158 5.87 6.14 -22.77
C SER A 158 5.72 4.73 -23.36
N GLY A 159 6.80 3.93 -23.37
CA GLY A 159 6.72 2.53 -23.81
C GLY A 159 5.79 1.68 -22.94
N VAL A 160 5.80 1.88 -21.62
CA VAL A 160 4.90 1.18 -20.69
C VAL A 160 3.42 1.50 -21.01
N ILE A 161 3.14 2.77 -21.35
CA ILE A 161 1.81 3.23 -21.78
C ILE A 161 1.43 2.60 -23.14
N GLU A 162 2.33 2.56 -24.12
CA GLU A 162 2.08 1.93 -25.42
C GLU A 162 1.77 0.44 -25.31
N VAL A 163 2.49 -0.29 -24.44
CA VAL A 163 2.19 -1.70 -24.14
C VAL A 163 0.78 -1.87 -23.60
N ALA A 164 0.36 -1.00 -22.68
CA ALA A 164 -0.97 -1.07 -22.08
C ALA A 164 -2.08 -0.79 -23.12
N ARG A 165 -1.87 0.15 -24.04
CA ARG A 165 -2.88 0.50 -25.06
C ARG A 165 -2.73 -0.20 -26.41
N HIS A 166 -1.87 -1.22 -26.50
CA HIS A 166 -1.52 -1.87 -27.75
C HIS A 166 -2.77 -2.25 -28.60
N PRO A 167 -2.80 -1.92 -29.90
CA PRO A 167 -4.02 -2.04 -30.72
C PRO A 167 -4.58 -3.47 -30.76
N ASP A 168 -3.72 -4.48 -30.89
CA ASP A 168 -4.12 -5.88 -30.94
C ASP A 168 -4.56 -6.47 -29.60
N ALA A 169 -4.22 -5.84 -28.46
CA ALA A 169 -4.62 -6.37 -27.16
C ALA A 169 -6.12 -6.17 -26.97
N VAL A 170 -6.81 -7.13 -26.35
CA VAL A 170 -8.20 -6.93 -25.88
C VAL A 170 -8.27 -6.77 -24.37
N SER A 171 -7.22 -7.20 -23.68
CA SER A 171 -7.09 -7.07 -22.23
C SER A 171 -5.65 -6.85 -21.82
N VAL A 172 -5.47 -6.16 -20.69
CA VAL A 172 -4.17 -5.80 -20.12
C VAL A 172 -4.07 -6.36 -18.72
N VAL A 173 -2.99 -7.11 -18.44
CA VAL A 173 -2.66 -7.54 -17.08
C VAL A 173 -1.79 -6.48 -16.42
N THR A 174 -2.25 -5.92 -15.29
CA THR A 174 -1.55 -4.84 -14.58
C THR A 174 -0.73 -5.39 -13.41
N GLY A 175 0.52 -5.77 -13.67
CA GLY A 175 1.47 -6.31 -12.68
C GLY A 175 2.47 -5.29 -12.13
N ILE A 176 2.33 -4.00 -12.43
CA ILE A 176 3.13 -2.92 -11.82
C ILE A 176 2.58 -2.63 -10.42
N VAL A 177 3.46 -2.45 -9.43
CA VAL A 177 3.09 -2.06 -8.06
C VAL A 177 2.99 -0.55 -7.91
N GLY A 178 2.10 -0.07 -7.05
CA GLY A 178 1.97 1.35 -6.70
C GLY A 178 1.32 2.20 -7.79
N CYS A 179 1.32 3.52 -7.59
CA CYS A 179 0.70 4.50 -8.51
C CYS A 179 1.37 4.57 -9.89
N ALA A 180 2.54 3.95 -10.07
CA ALA A 180 3.18 3.81 -11.38
C ALA A 180 2.31 3.02 -12.39
N GLY A 181 1.39 2.17 -11.91
CA GLY A 181 0.43 1.44 -12.74
C GLY A 181 -0.73 2.30 -13.25
N LEU A 182 -0.93 3.52 -12.72
CA LEU A 182 -2.12 4.32 -12.97
C LEU A 182 -2.18 4.88 -14.39
N LYS A 183 -1.13 5.56 -14.88
CA LYS A 183 -1.11 6.12 -16.24
C LYS A 183 -1.26 5.04 -17.33
N PRO A 184 -0.55 3.89 -17.26
CA PRO A 184 -0.77 2.80 -18.23
C PRO A 184 -2.21 2.27 -18.18
N THR A 185 -2.81 2.16 -16.99
CA THR A 185 -4.20 1.69 -16.85
C THR A 185 -5.19 2.67 -17.45
N VAL A 186 -5.01 3.98 -17.22
CA VAL A 186 -5.83 5.03 -17.84
C VAL A 186 -5.78 4.93 -19.37
N ALA A 187 -4.58 4.80 -19.95
CA ALA A 187 -4.41 4.66 -21.39
C ALA A 187 -5.05 3.38 -21.95
N ALA A 188 -4.98 2.27 -21.22
CA ALA A 188 -5.66 1.02 -21.58
C ALA A 188 -7.19 1.19 -21.58
N ILE A 189 -7.74 1.88 -20.58
CA ILE A 189 -9.18 2.17 -20.51
C ILE A 189 -9.61 3.05 -21.69
N GLU A 190 -8.87 4.12 -21.97
CA GLU A 190 -9.16 5.01 -23.10
C GLU A 190 -9.15 4.28 -24.44
N ALA A 191 -8.26 3.30 -24.60
CA ALA A 191 -8.16 2.41 -25.76
C ALA A 191 -9.18 1.24 -25.75
N GLY A 192 -10.10 1.20 -24.78
CA GLY A 192 -11.19 0.22 -24.71
C GLY A 192 -10.75 -1.19 -24.31
N LYS A 193 -9.63 -1.34 -23.58
CA LYS A 193 -9.07 -2.64 -23.18
C LYS A 193 -9.59 -3.05 -21.80
N ASP A 194 -10.00 -4.31 -21.65
CA ASP A 194 -10.41 -4.83 -20.34
C ASP A 194 -9.19 -4.98 -19.43
N ILE A 195 -9.32 -4.57 -18.16
CA ILE A 195 -8.22 -4.53 -17.20
C ILE A 195 -8.26 -5.77 -16.33
N ALA A 196 -7.28 -6.65 -16.47
CA ALA A 196 -7.00 -7.71 -15.51
C ALA A 196 -6.16 -7.10 -14.37
N LEU A 197 -6.86 -6.63 -13.34
CA LEU A 197 -6.35 -5.76 -12.30
C LEU A 197 -5.65 -6.56 -11.19
N ALA A 198 -4.32 -6.54 -11.16
CA ALA A 198 -3.55 -7.04 -10.02
C ALA A 198 -2.92 -5.92 -9.17
N ASN A 199 -2.84 -4.70 -9.71
CA ASN A 199 -2.39 -3.52 -8.99
C ASN A 199 -3.54 -2.88 -8.19
N LYS A 200 -3.61 -3.18 -6.89
CA LYS A 200 -4.65 -2.61 -6.00
C LYS A 200 -4.59 -1.09 -5.91
N GLU A 201 -3.41 -0.48 -6.00
CA GLU A 201 -3.25 0.98 -5.90
C GLU A 201 -3.99 1.75 -7.00
N THR A 202 -4.23 1.13 -8.17
CA THR A 202 -5.07 1.70 -9.23
C THR A 202 -6.51 1.99 -8.75
N LEU A 203 -7.08 1.16 -7.87
CA LEU A 203 -8.39 1.43 -7.29
C LEU A 203 -8.31 2.17 -5.96
N ILE A 204 -7.32 1.88 -5.13
CA ILE A 204 -7.19 2.54 -3.82
C ILE A 204 -6.91 4.04 -4.00
N ALA A 205 -5.92 4.40 -4.82
CA ALA A 205 -5.60 5.80 -5.10
C ALA A 205 -6.42 6.35 -6.27
N GLY A 206 -6.59 5.55 -7.32
CA GLY A 206 -7.19 5.98 -8.58
C GLY A 206 -8.71 5.84 -8.68
N GLY A 207 -9.38 5.14 -7.76
CA GLY A 207 -10.81 4.81 -7.83
C GLY A 207 -11.73 5.97 -8.23
N PRO A 208 -11.63 7.16 -7.60
CA PRO A 208 -12.44 8.33 -7.94
C PRO A 208 -12.34 8.78 -9.41
N PHE A 209 -11.21 8.55 -10.07
CA PHE A 209 -10.97 8.92 -11.47
C PHE A 209 -11.15 7.73 -12.43
N VAL A 210 -10.56 6.58 -12.09
CA VAL A 210 -10.49 5.37 -12.92
C VAL A 210 -11.86 4.76 -13.14
N LEU A 211 -12.71 4.72 -12.11
CA LEU A 211 -14.03 4.08 -12.23
C LEU A 211 -14.97 4.86 -13.17
N PRO A 212 -15.18 6.19 -13.04
CA PRO A 212 -15.93 6.95 -14.03
C PRO A 212 -15.39 6.80 -15.46
N LEU A 213 -14.06 6.74 -15.63
CA LEU A 213 -13.42 6.54 -16.92
C LEU A 213 -13.73 5.16 -17.51
N ALA A 214 -13.62 4.09 -16.71
CA ALA A 214 -13.94 2.73 -17.13
C ALA A 214 -15.40 2.59 -17.56
N HIS A 215 -16.33 3.19 -16.80
CA HIS A 215 -17.76 3.26 -17.17
C HIS A 215 -17.98 4.01 -18.49
N LYS A 216 -17.34 5.18 -18.67
CA LYS A 216 -17.41 5.97 -19.90
C LYS A 216 -16.97 5.17 -21.14
N HIS A 217 -15.89 4.41 -21.02
CA HIS A 217 -15.32 3.60 -22.11
C HIS A 217 -15.89 2.17 -22.19
N LYS A 218 -16.82 1.80 -21.29
CA LYS A 218 -17.42 0.45 -21.20
C LYS A 218 -16.39 -0.65 -20.99
N VAL A 219 -15.30 -0.33 -20.31
CA VAL A 219 -14.19 -1.22 -19.99
C VAL A 219 -14.48 -1.97 -18.70
N LYS A 220 -14.14 -3.26 -18.66
CA LYS A 220 -14.28 -4.08 -17.45
C LYS A 220 -13.00 -4.03 -16.63
N ILE A 221 -13.14 -3.87 -15.32
CA ILE A 221 -12.04 -4.02 -14.36
C ILE A 221 -12.24 -5.35 -13.64
N LEU A 222 -11.44 -6.36 -14.00
CA LEU A 222 -11.54 -7.73 -13.51
C LEU A 222 -10.52 -7.92 -12.38
N PRO A 223 -10.93 -8.28 -11.15
CA PRO A 223 -10.02 -8.34 -10.00
C PRO A 223 -9.17 -9.61 -10.01
N ALA A 224 -7.84 -9.46 -10.01
CA ALA A 224 -6.89 -10.56 -9.90
C ALA A 224 -6.32 -10.73 -8.48
N ASP A 225 -6.60 -9.81 -7.55
CA ASP A 225 -6.33 -10.05 -6.14
C ASP A 225 -7.23 -11.20 -5.62
N SER A 226 -6.69 -12.06 -4.76
CA SER A 226 -7.25 -13.40 -4.53
C SER A 226 -8.63 -13.34 -3.86
N GLU A 227 -8.78 -12.41 -2.92
CA GLU A 227 -9.99 -12.21 -2.13
C GLU A 227 -11.10 -11.55 -2.95
N HIS A 228 -10.75 -10.59 -3.79
CA HIS A 228 -11.73 -9.95 -4.67
C HIS A 228 -12.11 -10.84 -5.86
N SER A 229 -11.16 -11.61 -6.40
CA SER A 229 -11.47 -12.66 -7.38
C SER A 229 -12.42 -13.71 -6.81
N ALA A 230 -12.27 -14.06 -5.53
CA ALA A 230 -13.18 -14.96 -4.82
C ALA A 230 -14.61 -14.38 -4.71
N ILE A 231 -14.74 -13.10 -4.34
CA ILE A 231 -16.04 -12.40 -4.28
C ILE A 231 -16.69 -12.34 -5.66
N PHE A 232 -15.90 -11.97 -6.67
CA PHE A 232 -16.31 -11.81 -8.06
C PHE A 232 -16.90 -13.10 -8.69
N GLN A 233 -16.46 -14.27 -8.21
CA GLN A 233 -16.92 -15.58 -8.70
C GLN A 233 -18.34 -15.98 -8.26
N GLY A 234 -18.95 -15.27 -7.30
CA GLY A 234 -20.11 -15.80 -6.56
C GLY A 234 -21.31 -14.87 -6.39
N LEU A 235 -21.35 -13.68 -7.00
CA LEU A 235 -22.32 -12.65 -6.60
C LEU A 235 -23.53 -12.51 -7.57
N PRO A 236 -24.78 -12.85 -7.16
CA PRO A 236 -25.99 -12.42 -7.85
C PRO A 236 -26.28 -10.92 -7.72
N GLU A 237 -26.95 -10.35 -8.70
CA GLU A 237 -27.32 -8.94 -8.69
C GLU A 237 -28.29 -8.68 -7.52
N GLY A 238 -28.02 -7.60 -6.77
CA GLY A 238 -28.81 -7.23 -5.59
C GLY A 238 -28.69 -8.20 -4.41
N ALA A 239 -27.91 -9.28 -4.53
CA ALA A 239 -27.80 -10.26 -3.45
C ALA A 239 -26.76 -9.88 -2.40
N LEU A 240 -25.79 -9.01 -2.69
CA LEU A 240 -24.74 -8.64 -1.73
C LEU A 240 -25.36 -7.98 -0.50
N ARG A 241 -25.18 -8.59 0.67
CA ARG A 241 -25.46 -7.96 1.97
C ARG A 241 -24.18 -7.52 2.63
N ARG A 242 -23.18 -8.41 2.69
CA ARG A 242 -21.91 -8.17 3.38
C ARG A 242 -20.79 -8.96 2.74
N ILE A 243 -19.61 -8.37 2.69
CA ILE A 243 -18.36 -9.03 2.30
C ILE A 243 -17.67 -9.51 3.58
N ILE A 244 -17.24 -10.78 3.59
CA ILE A 244 -16.38 -11.31 4.66
C ILE A 244 -15.02 -11.58 4.03
N LEU A 245 -14.12 -10.62 4.22
CA LEU A 245 -12.80 -10.56 3.61
C LEU A 245 -11.80 -11.33 4.48
N THR A 246 -11.40 -12.52 4.02
CA THR A 246 -10.51 -13.37 4.81
C THR A 246 -9.07 -12.91 4.76
N ALA A 247 -8.31 -13.03 5.86
CA ALA A 247 -6.89 -12.70 5.92
C ALA A 247 -6.09 -13.85 6.53
N SER A 248 -4.85 -14.07 6.08
CA SER A 248 -3.96 -15.04 6.73
C SER A 248 -3.61 -14.63 8.17
N GLY A 249 -3.61 -13.33 8.46
CA GLY A 249 -3.16 -12.72 9.73
C GLY A 249 -1.65 -12.43 9.79
N GLY A 250 -0.89 -12.80 8.75
CA GLY A 250 0.54 -12.50 8.64
C GLY A 250 1.44 -13.22 9.66
N ALA A 251 2.72 -12.86 9.67
CA ALA A 251 3.76 -13.51 10.47
C ALA A 251 3.51 -13.46 11.99
N PHE A 252 2.89 -12.37 12.48
CA PHE A 252 2.75 -12.09 13.91
C PHE A 252 1.36 -12.40 14.48
N ARG A 253 0.52 -13.09 13.69
CA ARG A 253 -0.84 -13.47 14.07
C ARG A 253 -0.93 -14.11 15.45
N ASP A 254 0.00 -15.01 15.74
CA ASP A 254 -0.01 -15.84 16.95
C ASP A 254 1.03 -15.37 18.00
N TRP A 255 1.67 -14.22 17.77
CA TRP A 255 2.59 -13.60 18.72
C TRP A 255 1.83 -12.74 19.75
N PRO A 256 2.33 -12.63 21.01
CA PRO A 256 1.83 -11.66 21.96
C PRO A 256 2.20 -10.23 21.53
N VAL A 257 1.32 -9.26 21.84
CA VAL A 257 1.47 -7.85 21.43
C VAL A 257 2.79 -7.25 21.94
N ASP A 258 3.23 -7.57 23.16
CA ASP A 258 4.45 -7.01 23.76
C ASP A 258 5.72 -7.31 22.95
N LYS A 259 5.74 -8.41 22.20
CA LYS A 259 6.89 -8.78 21.35
C LYS A 259 7.00 -7.96 20.08
N LEU A 260 5.95 -7.23 19.69
CA LEU A 260 5.97 -6.45 18.44
C LEU A 260 6.96 -5.28 18.47
N LYS A 261 7.34 -4.81 19.67
CA LYS A 261 8.34 -3.75 19.89
C LYS A 261 9.74 -4.14 19.43
N GLU A 262 10.02 -5.45 19.35
CA GLU A 262 11.35 -6.01 19.05
C GLU A 262 11.42 -6.64 17.65
N VAL A 263 10.37 -6.48 16.84
CA VAL A 263 10.26 -7.10 15.50
C VAL A 263 11.34 -6.55 14.57
N LYS A 264 12.03 -7.48 13.90
CA LYS A 264 13.00 -7.18 12.84
C LYS A 264 12.40 -7.43 11.46
N VAL A 265 13.02 -6.85 10.43
CA VAL A 265 12.65 -7.09 9.02
C VAL A 265 12.66 -8.57 8.69
N ALA A 266 13.71 -9.29 9.11
CA ALA A 266 13.83 -10.72 8.90
C ALA A 266 12.66 -11.53 9.50
N ASP A 267 12.01 -11.03 10.56
CA ASP A 267 10.84 -11.69 11.14
C ASP A 267 9.56 -11.36 10.36
N ALA A 268 9.42 -10.12 9.93
CA ALA A 268 8.28 -9.68 9.12
C ALA A 268 8.23 -10.40 7.76
N LEU A 269 9.38 -10.76 7.19
CA LEU A 269 9.50 -11.45 5.90
C LEU A 269 9.20 -12.95 5.94
N LYS A 270 8.85 -13.54 7.09
CA LYS A 270 8.52 -14.97 7.24
C LYS A 270 7.01 -15.21 7.16
N HIS A 271 6.43 -15.10 5.96
CA HIS A 271 5.00 -15.37 5.79
C HIS A 271 4.68 -16.88 5.92
N PRO A 272 3.60 -17.28 6.65
CA PRO A 272 3.31 -18.69 6.90
C PRO A 272 2.83 -19.49 5.69
N ASN A 273 2.11 -18.87 4.75
CA ASN A 273 1.39 -19.58 3.68
C ASN A 273 1.84 -19.25 2.25
N TRP A 274 2.59 -18.17 2.06
CA TRP A 274 2.79 -17.55 0.75
C TRP A 274 4.24 -17.16 0.59
N ASN A 275 4.76 -17.28 -0.64
CA ASN A 275 6.03 -16.71 -1.03
C ASN A 275 5.74 -15.47 -1.88
N MET A 276 6.03 -14.27 -1.36
CA MET A 276 5.63 -13.01 -1.97
C MET A 276 6.75 -11.97 -1.91
N GLY A 277 6.56 -10.84 -2.57
CA GLY A 277 7.49 -9.70 -2.48
C GLY A 277 7.61 -9.15 -1.05
N LYS A 278 8.72 -8.45 -0.76
CA LYS A 278 9.00 -7.93 0.59
C LYS A 278 7.90 -7.00 1.12
N LYS A 279 7.45 -6.03 0.29
CA LYS A 279 6.41 -5.04 0.67
C LYS A 279 5.11 -5.71 1.10
N ILE A 280 4.52 -6.55 0.24
CA ILE A 280 3.26 -7.25 0.54
C ILE A 280 3.42 -8.20 1.73
N THR A 281 4.61 -8.76 1.94
CA THR A 281 4.87 -9.62 3.10
C THR A 281 4.84 -8.82 4.41
N VAL A 282 5.45 -7.63 4.44
CA VAL A 282 5.36 -6.71 5.58
C VAL A 282 3.93 -6.20 5.77
N ASP A 283 3.24 -5.82 4.69
CA ASP A 283 1.83 -5.40 4.74
C ASP A 283 0.89 -6.49 5.26
N SER A 284 1.18 -7.76 4.99
CA SER A 284 0.47 -8.89 5.57
C SER A 284 0.75 -9.00 7.07
N ALA A 285 2.00 -8.79 7.49
CA ALA A 285 2.39 -8.79 8.89
C ALA A 285 1.78 -7.62 9.69
N THR A 286 1.60 -6.44 9.09
CA THR A 286 0.94 -5.26 9.71
C THR A 286 -0.58 -5.25 9.49
N LEU A 287 -1.10 -6.15 8.66
CA LEU A 287 -2.48 -6.17 8.17
C LEU A 287 -2.90 -4.94 7.33
N PHE A 288 -1.96 -4.06 6.96
CA PHE A 288 -2.21 -3.01 5.97
C PHE A 288 -2.68 -3.58 4.64
N ASN A 289 -2.16 -4.75 4.22
CA ASN A 289 -2.60 -5.40 2.98
C ASN A 289 -4.13 -5.57 2.99
N LYS A 290 -4.68 -6.08 4.09
CA LYS A 290 -6.11 -6.30 4.24
C LYS A 290 -6.90 -5.01 4.39
N GLY A 291 -6.36 -4.01 5.09
CA GLY A 291 -6.97 -2.68 5.18
C GLY A 291 -7.11 -2.00 3.81
N LEU A 292 -6.07 -2.09 2.98
CA LEU A 292 -6.09 -1.60 1.60
C LEU A 292 -7.12 -2.36 0.74
N GLU A 293 -7.24 -3.67 0.92
CA GLU A 293 -8.24 -4.49 0.21
C GLU A 293 -9.69 -4.20 0.64
N VAL A 294 -9.94 -3.66 1.84
CA VAL A 294 -11.26 -3.15 2.24
C VAL A 294 -11.65 -1.96 1.36
N ILE A 295 -10.72 -1.03 1.12
CA ILE A 295 -10.95 0.12 0.23
C ILE A 295 -11.18 -0.36 -1.21
N GLU A 296 -10.37 -1.32 -1.67
CA GLU A 296 -10.54 -1.92 -2.99
C GLU A 296 -11.89 -2.65 -3.14
N ALA A 297 -12.34 -3.39 -2.11
CA ALA A 297 -13.62 -4.09 -2.13
C ALA A 297 -14.81 -3.12 -2.22
N HIS A 298 -14.73 -1.98 -1.54
CA HIS A 298 -15.71 -0.89 -1.67
C HIS A 298 -15.79 -0.41 -3.14
N TYR A 299 -14.65 -0.09 -3.75
CA TYR A 299 -14.59 0.38 -5.14
C TYR A 299 -14.97 -0.69 -6.17
N LEU A 300 -14.67 -1.96 -5.92
CA LEU A 300 -15.03 -3.04 -6.83
C LEU A 300 -16.52 -3.38 -6.78
N PHE A 301 -17.09 -3.52 -5.58
CA PHE A 301 -18.41 -4.14 -5.41
C PHE A 301 -19.49 -3.19 -4.90
N GLY A 302 -19.13 -1.97 -4.50
CA GLY A 302 -20.06 -0.98 -3.96
C GLY A 302 -20.58 -1.32 -2.57
N ALA A 303 -19.87 -2.20 -1.83
CA ALA A 303 -20.20 -2.49 -0.45
C ALA A 303 -19.85 -1.29 0.44
N GLU A 304 -20.74 -0.91 1.36
CA GLU A 304 -20.45 0.07 2.38
C GLU A 304 -19.35 -0.45 3.31
N TYR A 305 -18.51 0.42 3.87
CA TYR A 305 -17.44 0.01 4.78
C TYR A 305 -17.94 -0.78 5.99
N ASP A 306 -19.11 -0.45 6.53
CA ASP A 306 -19.73 -1.21 7.63
C ASP A 306 -20.17 -2.63 7.23
N ASP A 307 -20.32 -2.88 5.93
CA ASP A 307 -20.73 -4.15 5.32
C ASP A 307 -19.52 -4.90 4.72
N ILE A 308 -18.29 -4.57 5.14
CA ILE A 308 -17.06 -5.31 4.81
C ILE A 308 -16.39 -5.72 6.14
N GLU A 309 -16.36 -7.02 6.43
CA GLU A 309 -15.80 -7.59 7.66
C GLU A 309 -14.50 -8.33 7.39
N ILE A 310 -13.43 -8.01 8.13
CA ILE A 310 -12.17 -8.77 8.08
C ILE A 310 -12.26 -9.98 9.02
N VAL A 311 -11.97 -11.17 8.50
CA VAL A 311 -11.88 -12.40 9.31
C VAL A 311 -10.54 -13.08 9.11
N ILE A 312 -9.86 -13.44 10.20
CA ILE A 312 -8.61 -14.19 10.11
C ILE A 312 -8.91 -15.66 9.82
N HIS A 313 -8.44 -16.13 8.65
CA HIS A 313 -8.49 -17.51 8.21
C HIS A 313 -7.04 -18.01 7.97
N PRO A 314 -6.41 -18.63 8.99
CA PRO A 314 -4.99 -19.01 8.96
C PRO A 314 -4.57 -19.91 7.83
N GLN A 315 -5.47 -20.74 7.28
CA GLN A 315 -5.14 -21.74 6.27
C GLN A 315 -5.11 -21.16 4.85
N SER A 316 -5.67 -19.96 4.63
CA SER A 316 -5.74 -19.32 3.31
C SER A 316 -6.32 -20.24 2.21
N ILE A 317 -7.37 -21.00 2.56
CA ILE A 317 -8.08 -21.89 1.63
C ILE A 317 -9.40 -21.28 1.19
N ILE A 318 -10.17 -20.72 2.14
CA ILE A 318 -11.25 -19.81 1.78
C ILE A 318 -10.61 -18.45 1.52
N HIS A 319 -10.68 -18.01 0.26
CA HIS A 319 -10.08 -16.74 -0.16
C HIS A 319 -11.00 -15.56 0.09
N SER A 320 -12.32 -15.74 0.08
CA SER A 320 -13.28 -14.74 0.57
C SER A 320 -14.67 -15.33 0.65
N MET A 321 -15.58 -14.61 1.31
CA MET A 321 -16.98 -14.98 1.35
C MET A 321 -17.91 -13.78 1.11
N VAL A 322 -19.10 -14.09 0.62
CA VAL A 322 -20.19 -13.15 0.40
C VAL A 322 -21.39 -13.63 1.21
N GLU A 323 -21.88 -12.80 2.12
CA GLU A 323 -23.19 -12.99 2.73
C GLU A 323 -24.26 -12.35 1.83
N THR A 324 -25.31 -13.11 1.55
CA THR A 324 -26.41 -12.68 0.71
C THR A 324 -27.60 -12.13 1.50
N GLN A 325 -28.53 -11.45 0.82
CA GLN A 325 -29.73 -10.85 1.43
C GLN A 325 -30.68 -11.85 2.12
N ASP A 326 -30.55 -13.14 1.87
CA ASP A 326 -31.28 -14.23 2.53
C ASP A 326 -30.47 -14.89 3.67
N SER A 327 -29.35 -14.28 4.08
CA SER A 327 -28.40 -14.79 5.09
C SER A 327 -27.60 -16.04 4.67
N SER A 328 -27.68 -16.49 3.41
CA SER A 328 -26.75 -17.51 2.91
C SER A 328 -25.34 -16.95 2.80
N VAL A 329 -24.32 -17.81 2.94
CA VAL A 329 -22.92 -17.42 2.75
C VAL A 329 -22.31 -18.27 1.65
N LEU A 330 -21.78 -17.60 0.63
CA LEU A 330 -21.06 -18.23 -0.48
C LEU A 330 -19.56 -18.01 -0.28
N ALA A 331 -18.79 -19.08 -0.34
CA ALA A 331 -17.34 -19.06 -0.17
C ALA A 331 -16.67 -19.59 -1.46
N GLN A 332 -15.60 -18.93 -1.89
CA GLN A 332 -14.71 -19.50 -2.90
C GLN A 332 -13.50 -20.12 -2.19
N LEU A 333 -13.21 -21.37 -2.55
CA LEU A 333 -12.12 -22.15 -2.00
C LEU A 333 -11.07 -22.44 -3.09
N GLY A 334 -9.80 -22.39 -2.72
CA GLY A 334 -8.69 -22.77 -3.58
C GLY A 334 -7.40 -22.93 -2.80
N TRP A 335 -6.36 -23.45 -3.46
CA TRP A 335 -5.02 -23.38 -2.89
C TRP A 335 -4.55 -21.93 -2.81
N PRO A 336 -3.63 -21.59 -1.88
CA PRO A 336 -2.96 -20.29 -1.87
C PRO A 336 -1.98 -20.22 -3.05
N ASP A 337 -2.53 -20.02 -4.25
CA ASP A 337 -1.83 -19.94 -5.53
C ASP A 337 -2.41 -18.79 -6.34
N MET A 338 -1.60 -17.75 -6.58
CA MET A 338 -2.03 -16.54 -7.32
C MET A 338 -2.32 -16.82 -8.79
N ARG A 339 -1.87 -17.94 -9.35
CA ARG A 339 -2.23 -18.33 -10.70
C ARG A 339 -3.74 -18.60 -10.83
N LEU A 340 -4.43 -19.01 -9.76
CA LEU A 340 -5.88 -19.24 -9.77
C LEU A 340 -6.68 -17.95 -10.07
N PRO A 341 -6.55 -16.87 -9.29
CA PRO A 341 -7.27 -15.64 -9.59
C PRO A 341 -6.80 -14.97 -10.88
N ILE A 342 -5.50 -15.01 -11.22
CA ILE A 342 -4.98 -14.48 -12.50
C ILE A 342 -5.63 -15.19 -13.68
N LEU A 343 -5.64 -16.54 -13.68
CA LEU A 343 -6.24 -17.33 -14.76
C LEU A 343 -7.72 -17.02 -14.91
N TYR A 344 -8.48 -16.96 -13.80
CA TYR A 344 -9.91 -16.68 -13.88
C TYR A 344 -10.18 -15.29 -14.44
N THR A 345 -9.43 -14.27 -14.01
CA THR A 345 -9.52 -12.90 -14.53
C THR A 345 -9.21 -12.83 -16.03
N MET A 346 -8.20 -13.56 -16.50
CA MET A 346 -7.84 -13.60 -17.92
C MET A 346 -8.87 -14.35 -18.77
N SER A 347 -9.42 -15.45 -18.26
CA SER A 347 -10.34 -16.34 -18.97
C SER A 347 -11.81 -15.97 -18.84
N TRP A 348 -12.15 -15.08 -17.91
CA TRP A 348 -13.53 -14.69 -17.63
C TRP A 348 -14.28 -14.32 -18.93
N PRO A 349 -15.52 -14.84 -19.12
CA PRO A 349 -16.35 -15.58 -18.17
C PRO A 349 -16.11 -17.10 -18.13
N GLU A 350 -15.17 -17.62 -18.91
CA GLU A 350 -14.94 -19.05 -19.04
C GLU A 350 -14.03 -19.56 -17.91
N ARG A 351 -14.14 -20.86 -17.60
CA ARG A 351 -13.13 -21.57 -16.81
C ARG A 351 -12.36 -22.49 -17.74
N ILE A 352 -11.04 -22.44 -17.64
CA ILE A 352 -10.14 -23.24 -18.46
C ILE A 352 -9.76 -24.51 -17.68
N TYR A 353 -9.69 -25.64 -18.38
CA TYR A 353 -9.16 -26.88 -17.83
C TYR A 353 -7.65 -26.76 -17.63
N CYS A 354 -7.16 -27.15 -16.46
CA CYS A 354 -5.74 -27.17 -16.15
C CYS A 354 -5.29 -28.56 -15.69
N SER A 355 -4.06 -28.94 -16.03
CA SER A 355 -3.50 -30.24 -15.68
C SER A 355 -3.36 -30.42 -14.18
N GLU A 356 -3.75 -31.58 -13.64
CA GLU A 356 -3.58 -31.91 -12.23
C GLU A 356 -2.11 -32.01 -11.78
N ILE A 357 -1.18 -32.11 -12.75
CA ILE A 357 0.26 -32.11 -12.49
C ILE A 357 0.70 -30.73 -11.98
N THR A 358 0.26 -29.66 -12.64
CA THR A 358 0.60 -28.28 -12.24
C THR A 358 -0.40 -27.72 -11.22
N TRP A 359 -1.66 -28.20 -11.26
CA TRP A 359 -2.79 -27.69 -10.49
C TRP A 359 -3.43 -28.79 -9.64
N PRO A 360 -2.85 -29.14 -8.49
CA PRO A 360 -3.33 -30.24 -7.67
C PRO A 360 -4.75 -29.98 -7.17
N ARG A 361 -5.59 -31.02 -7.12
CA ARG A 361 -6.94 -30.93 -6.57
C ARG A 361 -6.92 -30.62 -5.07
N LEU A 362 -7.82 -29.76 -4.62
CA LEU A 362 -8.02 -29.50 -3.20
C LEU A 362 -8.67 -30.73 -2.53
N ASP A 363 -8.01 -31.25 -1.49
CA ASP A 363 -8.48 -32.41 -0.72
C ASP A 363 -8.81 -31.96 0.71
N LEU A 364 -10.10 -31.72 0.97
CA LEU A 364 -10.58 -31.21 2.26
C LEU A 364 -10.36 -32.23 3.40
N CYS A 365 -10.40 -33.53 3.09
CA CYS A 365 -10.19 -34.57 4.10
C CYS A 365 -8.72 -34.58 4.58
N LYS A 366 -7.77 -34.36 3.66
CA LYS A 366 -6.34 -34.23 4.02
C LYS A 366 -6.02 -32.89 4.69
N LEU A 367 -6.70 -31.82 4.27
CA LEU A 367 -6.50 -30.49 4.86
C LEU A 367 -6.93 -30.44 6.33
N GLY A 368 -8.02 -31.14 6.69
CA GLY A 368 -8.54 -31.18 8.04
C GLY A 368 -9.37 -29.95 8.40
N SER A 369 -8.86 -29.08 9.27
CA SER A 369 -9.63 -27.98 9.85
C SER A 369 -9.50 -26.67 9.08
N LEU A 370 -10.64 -25.99 8.86
CA LEU A 370 -10.70 -24.57 8.49
C LEU A 370 -11.11 -23.78 9.74
N THR A 371 -10.31 -22.79 10.15
CA THR A 371 -10.59 -22.00 11.36
C THR A 371 -10.77 -20.53 11.04
N PHE A 372 -11.54 -19.84 11.89
CA PHE A 372 -11.84 -18.42 11.76
C PHE A 372 -11.69 -17.74 13.12
N LYS A 373 -11.11 -16.55 13.15
CA LYS A 373 -11.05 -15.69 14.34
C LYS A 373 -11.20 -14.22 13.96
N ALA A 374 -11.71 -13.42 14.88
CA ALA A 374 -11.67 -11.96 14.73
C ALA A 374 -10.21 -11.47 14.70
N PRO A 375 -9.90 -10.43 13.91
CA PRO A 375 -8.60 -9.78 13.97
C PRO A 375 -8.42 -9.05 15.31
N ASP A 376 -7.16 -8.92 15.75
CA ASP A 376 -6.82 -8.22 16.98
C ASP A 376 -6.62 -6.72 16.70
N ASN A 377 -7.59 -5.89 17.10
CA ASN A 377 -7.57 -4.44 16.87
C ASN A 377 -6.44 -3.71 17.62
N VAL A 378 -5.92 -4.28 18.71
CA VAL A 378 -4.77 -3.70 19.42
C VAL A 378 -3.48 -3.98 18.65
N LYS A 379 -3.39 -5.18 18.07
CA LYS A 379 -2.26 -5.61 17.26
C LYS A 379 -2.18 -4.90 15.92
N TYR A 380 -3.33 -4.63 15.30
CA TYR A 380 -3.42 -4.14 13.92
C TYR A 380 -4.18 -2.81 13.81
N PRO A 381 -3.58 -1.70 14.26
CA PRO A 381 -4.22 -0.38 14.15
C PRO A 381 -4.40 0.08 12.70
N SER A 382 -3.64 -0.50 11.75
CA SER A 382 -3.80 -0.31 10.30
C SER A 382 -5.22 -0.50 9.80
N MET A 383 -5.98 -1.43 10.40
CA MET A 383 -7.38 -1.67 10.02
C MET A 383 -8.19 -0.41 10.27
N SER A 384 -8.22 0.09 11.51
CA SER A 384 -8.97 1.30 11.87
C SER A 384 -8.61 2.48 10.98
N LEU A 385 -7.32 2.64 10.68
CA LEU A 385 -6.82 3.69 9.80
C LEU A 385 -7.34 3.54 8.36
N ALA A 386 -7.33 2.32 7.81
CA ALA A 386 -7.84 2.05 6.47
C ALA A 386 -9.35 2.25 6.35
N TYR A 387 -10.14 1.82 7.34
CA TYR A 387 -11.59 2.10 7.38
C TYR A 387 -11.87 3.61 7.48
N ALA A 388 -11.09 4.35 8.27
CA ALA A 388 -11.23 5.79 8.39
C ALA A 388 -10.88 6.52 7.07
N ALA A 389 -9.75 6.17 6.46
CA ALA A 389 -9.32 6.72 5.18
C ALA A 389 -10.32 6.39 4.06
N GLY A 390 -10.83 5.16 4.03
CA GLY A 390 -11.88 4.76 3.10
C GLY A 390 -13.14 5.60 3.23
N ARG A 391 -13.64 5.83 4.45
CA ARG A 391 -14.81 6.69 4.67
C ARG A 391 -14.58 8.15 4.31
N ALA A 392 -13.36 8.65 4.47
CA ALA A 392 -12.99 9.97 3.99
C ALA A 392 -13.02 10.04 2.45
N GLY A 393 -12.55 8.98 1.78
CA GLY A 393 -12.52 8.88 0.33
C GLY A 393 -11.54 9.88 -0.31
N GLY A 394 -11.82 10.32 -1.53
CA GLY A 394 -11.02 11.35 -2.21
C GLY A 394 -9.53 11.01 -2.29
N THR A 395 -8.68 11.99 -2.02
CA THR A 395 -7.21 11.80 -2.00
C THR A 395 -6.69 11.06 -0.76
N MET A 396 -7.51 10.90 0.29
CA MET A 396 -7.07 10.28 1.55
C MET A 396 -6.66 8.81 1.37
N THR A 397 -7.36 8.06 0.52
CA THR A 397 -7.05 6.64 0.26
C THR A 397 -5.72 6.48 -0.50
N GLY A 398 -5.42 7.39 -1.43
CA GLY A 398 -4.14 7.45 -2.12
C GLY A 398 -2.99 7.82 -1.19
N VAL A 399 -3.19 8.82 -0.33
CA VAL A 399 -2.21 9.24 0.68
C VAL A 399 -1.89 8.12 1.67
N LEU A 400 -2.91 7.41 2.18
CA LEU A 400 -2.72 6.23 3.03
C LEU A 400 -1.81 5.20 2.34
N SER A 401 -2.11 4.86 1.09
CA SER A 401 -1.38 3.85 0.34
C SER A 401 0.07 4.26 0.08
N ALA A 402 0.29 5.50 -0.32
CA ALA A 402 1.60 6.06 -0.63
C ALA A 402 2.48 6.18 0.62
N ALA A 403 1.92 6.65 1.73
CA ALA A 403 2.59 6.71 3.02
C ALA A 403 2.97 5.32 3.52
N ASN A 404 2.07 4.32 3.36
CA ASN A 404 2.36 2.94 3.74
C ASN A 404 3.50 2.35 2.90
N GLU A 405 3.47 2.54 1.57
CA GLU A 405 4.56 2.10 0.70
C GLU A 405 5.90 2.68 1.13
N LYS A 406 5.95 3.99 1.43
CA LYS A 406 7.19 4.62 1.87
C LYS A 406 7.63 4.14 3.24
N ALA A 407 6.71 4.03 4.20
CA ALA A 407 7.04 3.53 5.53
C ALA A 407 7.59 2.09 5.48
N VAL A 408 6.99 1.21 4.68
CA VAL A 408 7.47 -0.16 4.50
C VAL A 408 8.82 -0.21 3.78
N GLU A 409 9.06 0.64 2.79
CA GLU A 409 10.38 0.81 2.15
C GLU A 409 11.43 1.19 3.21
N LEU A 410 11.15 2.21 4.03
CA LEU A 410 12.06 2.65 5.10
C LEU A 410 12.33 1.57 6.15
N PHE A 411 11.32 0.75 6.47
CA PHE A 411 11.49 -0.40 7.37
C PHE A 411 12.36 -1.49 6.73
N ILE A 412 12.14 -1.83 5.45
CA ILE A 412 12.83 -2.91 4.73
C ILE A 412 14.28 -2.55 4.40
N ASP A 413 14.56 -1.31 4.01
CA ASP A 413 15.83 -0.94 3.40
C ASP A 413 17.02 -0.98 4.35
N GLU A 414 16.81 -1.29 5.65
CA GLU A 414 17.83 -1.54 6.68
C GLU A 414 19.09 -0.69 6.49
N LYS A 415 18.94 0.62 6.21
CA LYS A 415 20.11 1.48 5.97
C LYS A 415 20.88 1.61 7.28
N TRP A 416 21.86 0.74 7.44
CA TRP A 416 22.85 0.61 8.51
C TRP A 416 22.31 0.69 9.95
N SER A 417 22.08 -0.46 10.58
CA SER A 417 21.96 -0.56 12.04
C SER A 417 23.30 -0.20 12.68
N TYR A 418 23.30 0.72 13.64
CA TYR A 418 24.44 0.94 14.54
C TYR A 418 24.67 -0.33 15.36
N ASP A 419 25.68 -1.12 15.01
CA ASP A 419 26.15 -2.21 15.85
C ASP A 419 26.89 -1.56 17.04
N HIS A 420 26.43 -1.80 18.26
CA HIS A 420 27.11 -1.37 19.49
C HIS A 420 28.41 -2.16 19.66
N ALA A 421 29.38 -2.00 18.77
CA ALA A 421 30.77 -2.32 19.03
C ALA A 421 31.43 -1.07 19.60
N THR A 422 31.34 -0.90 20.93
CA THR A 422 32.27 -0.06 21.67
C THR A 422 33.69 -0.55 21.39
N TYR A 423 34.39 0.07 20.44
CA TYR A 423 35.84 0.02 20.41
C TYR A 423 36.34 1.10 21.38
N GLU A 424 36.61 0.69 22.62
CA GLU A 424 37.49 1.46 23.50
C GLU A 424 38.89 1.47 22.87
N VAL A 425 39.21 2.51 22.13
CA VAL A 425 40.62 2.85 21.86
C VAL A 425 41.13 3.57 23.11
N ALA A 426 42.05 2.90 23.80
CA ALA A 426 42.64 3.31 25.06
C ALA A 426 43.00 4.81 25.11
N ARG A 427 42.51 5.52 26.14
CA ARG A 427 42.96 6.88 26.49
C ARG A 427 44.43 6.87 26.93
N PRO A 428 45.32 7.70 26.36
CA PRO A 428 46.32 8.38 27.15
C PRO A 428 45.73 9.73 27.61
N LYS A 429 45.89 10.01 28.90
CA LYS A 429 45.53 11.25 29.58
C LYS A 429 45.90 12.49 28.76
N LEU A 430 44.95 13.40 28.55
CA LEU A 430 45.23 14.82 28.42
C LEU A 430 43.99 15.63 28.85
N GLN A 431 44.25 16.58 29.73
CA GLN A 431 43.31 17.50 30.35
C GLN A 431 42.90 18.61 29.37
N THR A 432 41.69 19.14 29.60
CA THR A 432 41.15 20.44 29.19
C THR A 432 41.04 20.76 27.68
N ALA A 433 39.82 20.75 27.16
CA ALA A 433 39.33 21.72 26.17
C ALA A 433 37.79 21.71 26.14
N GLU A 434 37.21 22.91 26.08
CA GLU A 434 35.78 23.21 26.13
C GLU A 434 35.06 22.83 24.83
N HIS A 435 33.75 22.54 24.95
CA HIS A 435 32.88 22.01 23.91
C HIS A 435 32.67 22.97 22.72
N SER A 436 32.79 22.44 21.51
CA SER A 436 32.15 22.97 20.30
C SER A 436 31.44 21.82 19.58
N GLU A 437 30.11 21.92 19.43
CA GLU A 437 29.30 20.96 18.67
C GLU A 437 29.09 21.49 17.24
N LEU A 438 29.33 20.63 16.26
CA LEU A 438 29.08 20.90 14.85
C LEU A 438 27.83 20.11 14.42
N TYR A 439 26.78 20.79 13.96
CA TYR A 439 25.58 20.16 13.42
C TYR A 439 25.65 20.17 11.88
N VAL A 440 25.56 18.98 11.26
CA VAL A 440 25.44 18.84 9.80
C VAL A 440 24.02 18.40 9.49
N PHE A 441 23.24 19.25 8.82
CA PHE A 441 21.91 18.91 8.33
C PHE A 441 22.02 18.23 6.97
N GLY A 442 21.47 17.01 6.87
CA GLY A 442 21.47 16.23 5.63
C GLY A 442 20.42 16.73 4.64
N GLY A 443 20.87 17.25 3.50
CA GLY A 443 20.06 17.51 2.30
C GLY A 443 20.73 16.87 1.06
N PRO A 444 20.10 16.94 -0.14
CA PRO A 444 20.71 16.44 -1.38
C PRO A 444 22.07 17.12 -1.65
N LEU A 445 22.96 16.40 -2.34
CA LEU A 445 24.38 16.74 -2.53
C LEU A 445 24.65 18.16 -3.10
N SER A 446 23.64 18.82 -3.68
CA SER A 446 23.70 20.17 -4.24
C SER A 446 23.67 21.29 -3.20
N ASP A 447 23.20 21.02 -1.98
CA ASP A 447 22.81 22.08 -1.03
C ASP A 447 23.79 22.23 0.16
N LEU A 448 24.92 21.52 0.12
CA LEU A 448 25.96 21.59 1.15
C LEU A 448 26.90 22.80 0.97
N VAL A 449 26.36 24.01 1.06
CA VAL A 449 27.18 25.21 1.34
C VAL A 449 26.42 26.15 2.28
N ALA A 450 26.64 25.99 3.58
CA ALA A 450 26.48 27.07 4.56
C ALA A 450 27.33 26.76 5.81
N ILE A 451 28.50 27.39 5.93
CA ILE A 451 29.24 27.45 7.20
C ILE A 451 28.78 28.73 7.90
N CYS A 452 27.98 28.60 8.97
CA CYS A 452 27.64 29.73 9.84
C CYS A 452 28.79 29.97 10.83
N TYR A 453 29.50 31.10 10.69
CA TYR A 453 30.36 31.65 11.73
C TYR A 453 29.48 32.32 12.80
N CYS A 454 29.39 31.74 14.01
CA CYS A 454 28.94 32.46 15.19
C CYS A 454 30.17 32.91 16.00
N HIS A 455 30.52 34.20 15.89
CA HIS A 455 31.44 34.85 16.81
C HIS A 455 30.69 35.24 18.09
N THR A 456 31.19 34.81 19.24
CA THR A 456 30.97 35.50 20.51
C THR A 456 32.33 35.89 21.11
N ALA A 457 32.75 37.14 20.89
CA ALA A 457 33.63 37.85 21.82
C ALA A 457 33.63 39.38 21.55
N PRO A 458 33.92 40.22 22.56
CA PRO A 458 33.40 41.58 22.68
C PRO A 458 34.22 42.67 21.97
N SER A 459 33.51 43.74 21.58
CA SER A 459 33.95 45.12 21.33
C SER A 459 35.46 45.45 21.31
N ASN A 460 36.05 45.60 20.10
CA ASN A 460 36.70 46.83 19.61
C ASN A 460 37.56 46.58 18.34
N ARG A 461 37.37 47.45 17.32
CA ARG A 461 38.24 47.79 16.15
C ARG A 461 38.08 47.02 14.80
N PRO A 462 38.44 47.66 13.65
CA PRO A 462 37.53 47.76 12.50
C PRO A 462 37.88 46.93 11.25
N SER A 463 36.84 46.70 10.43
CA SER A 463 36.78 46.49 8.97
C SER A 463 37.88 45.68 8.27
N VAL A 464 37.54 44.45 7.84
CA VAL A 464 38.25 43.72 6.77
C VAL A 464 37.21 43.20 5.76
N GLU A 465 37.36 43.53 4.49
CA GLU A 465 36.52 43.06 3.36
C GLU A 465 36.67 41.56 3.11
N PRO A 466 35.62 40.85 2.65
CA PRO A 466 35.69 39.42 2.33
C PRO A 466 36.42 39.18 1.00
N GLN A 467 37.43 38.31 1.02
CA GLN A 467 38.13 37.78 -0.16
C GLN A 467 37.31 36.65 -0.82
N PRO A 468 37.39 36.47 -2.16
CA PRO A 468 36.62 35.44 -2.86
C PRO A 468 37.16 34.02 -2.62
N LEU A 469 36.25 33.04 -2.56
CA LEU A 469 36.54 31.62 -2.32
C LEU A 469 37.33 30.99 -3.48
N ASP A 470 38.44 30.32 -3.18
CA ASP A 470 39.23 29.57 -4.19
C ASP A 470 38.56 28.22 -4.52
N LEU A 471 37.85 28.17 -5.64
CA LEU A 471 37.13 27.01 -6.15
C LEU A 471 38.04 25.83 -6.55
N ARG A 472 39.37 26.01 -6.63
CA ARG A 472 40.29 24.89 -6.90
C ARG A 472 40.47 23.99 -5.68
N LEU A 473 40.52 24.58 -4.48
CA LEU A 473 40.69 23.82 -3.24
C LEU A 473 39.48 22.92 -2.94
N VAL A 474 38.27 23.41 -3.26
CA VAL A 474 37.03 22.66 -3.06
C VAL A 474 36.95 21.44 -3.99
N ASN A 475 37.37 21.58 -5.25
CA ASN A 475 37.35 20.49 -6.21
C ASN A 475 38.43 19.43 -5.96
N GLU A 476 39.61 19.80 -5.45
CA GLU A 476 40.66 18.85 -5.07
C GLU A 476 40.26 17.99 -3.86
N VAL A 477 39.57 18.60 -2.88
CA VAL A 477 39.03 17.87 -1.72
C VAL A 477 37.89 16.92 -2.14
N TYR A 478 37.00 17.35 -3.03
CA TYR A 478 35.91 16.53 -3.54
C TYR A 478 36.39 15.32 -4.37
N ALA A 479 37.41 15.53 -5.22
CA ALA A 479 38.00 14.47 -6.03
C ALA A 479 38.80 13.43 -5.22
N SER A 480 39.37 13.84 -4.08
CA SER A 480 40.09 12.95 -3.17
C SER A 480 39.14 12.04 -2.38
N ILE A 481 37.99 12.58 -1.92
CA ILE A 481 36.98 11.84 -1.13
C ILE A 481 36.29 10.75 -1.96
N ILE A 482 36.01 11.01 -3.24
CA ILE A 482 35.33 10.04 -4.12
C ILE A 482 36.26 8.89 -4.56
N ASN A 483 37.56 9.13 -4.69
CA ASN A 483 38.52 8.12 -5.20
C ASN A 483 39.18 7.25 -4.12
N GLN A 484 39.04 7.54 -2.82
CA GLN A 484 39.74 6.80 -1.75
C GLN A 484 38.82 6.03 -0.78
N ALA A 485 37.62 5.66 -1.21
CA ALA A 485 36.67 4.86 -0.41
C ALA A 485 37.11 3.41 -0.11
N ASN A 486 38.35 2.99 -0.45
CA ASN A 486 38.85 1.64 -0.17
C ASN A 486 40.02 1.56 0.85
N HIS A 487 40.47 2.65 1.45
CA HIS A 487 41.48 2.57 2.53
C HIS A 487 41.24 3.62 3.63
N LEU A 488 40.65 3.16 4.74
CA LEU A 488 40.20 3.93 5.90
C LEU A 488 41.32 4.40 6.88
N GLU A 489 42.58 4.48 6.44
CA GLU A 489 43.69 4.92 7.31
C GLU A 489 44.06 6.40 7.16
N VAL A 490 43.62 7.08 6.09
CA VAL A 490 44.03 8.48 5.80
C VAL A 490 43.18 9.52 6.56
N LEU A 491 41.97 9.17 7.01
CA LEU A 491 41.09 10.10 7.75
C LEU A 491 41.55 10.40 9.19
N ASN A 492 42.47 9.60 9.74
CA ASN A 492 42.91 9.74 11.14
C ASN A 492 43.98 10.81 11.39
N SER A 493 44.61 11.40 10.36
CA SER A 493 45.68 12.39 10.56
C SER A 493 45.25 13.85 10.38
N ALA A 494 44.06 14.10 9.81
CA ALA A 494 43.60 15.46 9.49
C ALA A 494 42.49 15.98 10.42
N LEU A 495 41.82 15.12 11.18
CA LEU A 495 40.72 15.50 12.07
C LEU A 495 41.09 15.13 13.51
N GLY A 496 41.64 16.10 14.24
CA GLY A 496 41.69 16.02 15.70
C GLY A 496 40.28 15.82 16.25
N THR A 497 40.14 14.86 17.17
CA THR A 497 39.01 14.62 18.08
C THR A 497 37.67 15.27 17.71
N HIS A 498 37.00 14.77 16.68
CA HIS A 498 35.59 15.08 16.44
C HIS A 498 34.81 13.81 16.08
N THR A 499 33.74 13.56 16.84
CA THR A 499 32.80 12.45 16.62
C THR A 499 31.84 12.84 15.50
N LEU A 500 31.95 12.17 14.35
CA LEU A 500 31.02 12.35 13.24
C LEU A 500 29.81 11.43 13.48
N THR A 501 28.68 12.00 13.91
CA THR A 501 27.44 11.26 14.13
C THR A 501 26.59 11.34 12.86
N ILE A 502 26.57 10.27 12.08
CA ILE A 502 25.62 10.11 10.97
C ILE A 502 24.31 9.57 11.58
N PHE A 503 23.26 10.38 11.61
CA PHE A 503 21.93 9.92 12.01
C PHE A 503 21.33 9.06 10.88
N SER A 504 21.36 7.75 11.07
CA SER A 504 20.47 6.83 10.37
C SER A 504 19.49 6.26 11.40
N SER A 505 18.29 6.84 11.51
CA SER A 505 17.24 6.32 12.38
C SER A 505 16.37 5.37 11.57
N GLN A 506 16.70 4.08 11.63
CA GLN A 506 15.83 3.00 11.16
C GLN A 506 14.45 3.12 11.83
N ILE A 507 13.36 3.06 11.06
CA ILE A 507 12.02 3.00 11.65
C ILE A 507 11.74 1.57 12.11
N SER A 508 11.11 1.40 13.27
CA SER A 508 10.69 0.09 13.77
C SER A 508 9.40 -0.38 13.08
N TYR A 509 9.03 -1.65 13.30
CA TYR A 509 7.77 -2.20 12.80
C TYR A 509 6.54 -1.39 13.26
N LEU A 510 6.55 -0.88 14.49
CA LEU A 510 5.43 -0.09 15.02
C LEU A 510 5.41 1.35 14.48
N ASP A 511 6.56 1.88 14.06
CA ASP A 511 6.64 3.21 13.47
C ASP A 511 5.96 3.28 12.10
N ILE A 512 5.79 2.14 11.40
CA ILE A 512 5.05 2.07 10.14
C ILE A 512 3.66 2.68 10.31
N PHE A 513 2.92 2.26 11.34
CA PHE A 513 1.56 2.76 11.59
C PHE A 513 1.55 4.27 11.88
N LYS A 514 2.52 4.73 12.68
CA LYS A 514 2.64 6.13 13.10
C LYS A 514 2.96 7.06 11.92
N VAL A 515 3.88 6.65 11.05
CA VAL A 515 4.23 7.41 9.84
C VAL A 515 3.01 7.54 8.93
N VAL A 516 2.24 6.48 8.75
CA VAL A 516 1.03 6.51 7.92
C VAL A 516 -0.05 7.39 8.56
N GLU A 517 -0.30 7.24 9.86
CA GLU A 517 -1.28 8.05 10.60
C GLU A 517 -0.96 9.54 10.51
N LEU A 518 0.28 9.94 10.84
CA LEU A 518 0.71 11.34 10.79
C LEU A 518 0.62 11.93 9.37
N THR A 519 0.95 11.13 8.36
CA THR A 519 0.81 11.56 6.95
C THR A 519 -0.65 11.81 6.59
N CYS A 520 -1.56 10.90 6.97
CA CYS A 520 -2.99 11.06 6.76
C CYS A 520 -3.57 12.25 7.55
N GLU A 521 -3.14 12.45 8.80
CA GLU A 521 -3.56 13.60 9.62
C GLU A 521 -3.14 14.93 8.98
N LYS A 522 -1.87 15.03 8.53
CA LYS A 522 -1.37 16.24 7.88
C LYS A 522 -2.15 16.56 6.60
N HIS A 523 -2.50 15.54 5.84
CA HIS A 523 -3.24 15.69 4.58
C HIS A 523 -4.67 16.21 4.76
N GLN A 524 -5.24 16.17 5.97
CA GLN A 524 -6.59 16.72 6.21
C GLN A 524 -6.68 18.21 5.86
N GLU A 525 -5.57 18.94 5.93
CA GLU A 525 -5.48 20.36 5.57
C GLU A 525 -5.64 20.62 4.07
N GLU A 526 -5.31 19.63 3.23
CA GLU A 526 -5.26 19.72 1.76
C GLU A 526 -6.16 18.65 1.09
N PHE A 527 -7.19 18.18 1.81
CA PHE A 527 -8.07 17.13 1.34
C PHE A 527 -8.84 17.51 0.07
N VAL A 528 -8.80 16.64 -0.94
CA VAL A 528 -9.55 16.79 -2.20
C VAL A 528 -10.54 15.64 -2.34
N ALA A 529 -11.83 15.97 -2.37
CA ALA A 529 -12.90 14.96 -2.38
C ALA A 529 -13.09 14.27 -3.74
N THR A 530 -12.88 14.99 -4.84
CA THR A 530 -13.06 14.50 -6.22
C THR A 530 -11.84 14.84 -7.06
N PRO A 531 -10.73 14.11 -6.89
CA PRO A 531 -9.46 14.50 -7.49
C PRO A 531 -9.35 14.20 -8.98
N SER A 532 -8.58 15.02 -9.70
CA SER A 532 -8.07 14.71 -11.04
C SER A 532 -6.96 13.66 -10.99
N LEU A 533 -6.57 13.14 -12.16
CA LEU A 533 -5.43 12.22 -12.26
C LEU A 533 -4.12 12.88 -11.78
N GLU A 534 -3.91 14.16 -12.11
CA GLU A 534 -2.76 14.94 -11.70
C GLU A 534 -2.72 15.14 -10.19
N GLU A 535 -3.87 15.41 -9.56
CA GLU A 535 -3.97 15.54 -8.10
C GLU A 535 -3.70 14.20 -7.40
N ILE A 536 -4.18 13.08 -7.93
CA ILE A 536 -3.87 11.74 -7.40
C ILE A 536 -2.36 11.48 -7.45
N ILE A 537 -1.71 11.76 -8.58
CA ILE A 537 -0.26 11.58 -8.74
C ILE A 537 0.51 12.54 -7.83
N HIS A 538 0.06 13.79 -7.74
CA HIS A 538 0.68 14.80 -6.88
C HIS A 538 0.65 14.38 -5.41
N TYR A 539 -0.50 13.97 -4.89
CA TYR A 539 -0.64 13.57 -3.49
C TYR A 539 0.01 12.22 -3.17
N ASP A 540 0.15 11.31 -4.14
CA ASP A 540 0.99 10.11 -3.98
C ASP A 540 2.47 10.51 -3.75
N LEU A 541 3.02 11.39 -4.58
CA LEU A 541 4.40 11.87 -4.43
C LEU A 541 4.59 12.66 -3.14
N TRP A 542 3.69 13.61 -2.86
CA TRP A 542 3.72 14.38 -1.63
C TRP A 542 3.68 13.50 -0.38
N ALA A 543 2.82 12.47 -0.35
CA ALA A 543 2.70 11.58 0.79
C ALA A 543 3.98 10.77 1.02
N ARG A 544 4.65 10.33 -0.06
CA ARG A 544 5.96 9.66 0.04
C ARG A 544 7.02 10.62 0.59
N ASP A 545 7.08 11.84 0.09
CA ASP A 545 8.05 12.84 0.54
C ASP A 545 7.82 13.21 2.01
N TYR A 546 6.56 13.43 2.40
CA TYR A 546 6.20 13.75 3.77
C TYR A 546 6.51 12.57 4.71
N ALA A 547 6.10 11.34 4.36
CA ALA A 547 6.40 10.14 5.14
C ALA A 547 7.91 9.95 5.33
N ALA A 548 8.73 10.23 4.31
CA ALA A 548 10.18 10.21 4.41
C ALA A 548 10.74 11.33 5.30
N SER A 549 10.10 12.51 5.32
CA SER A 549 10.52 13.64 6.15
C SER A 549 10.23 13.44 7.64
N ILE A 550 9.19 12.68 8.00
CA ILE A 550 8.87 12.38 9.41
C ILE A 550 10.09 11.75 10.09
N GLN A 551 10.79 10.83 9.40
CA GLN A 551 12.02 10.21 9.87
C GLN A 551 13.13 11.25 10.19
N GLN A 552 13.28 12.28 9.35
CA GLN A 552 14.33 13.29 9.50
C GLN A 552 14.08 14.22 10.68
N SER A 553 12.81 14.51 10.98
CA SER A 553 12.40 15.34 12.12
C SER A 553 12.46 14.59 13.46
N SER A 554 12.41 13.26 13.39
CA SER A 554 12.16 12.40 14.53
C SER A 554 13.43 11.65 14.91
N GLY A 555 14.32 12.31 15.64
CA GLY A 555 15.24 11.64 16.56
C GLY A 555 14.43 11.00 17.69
N LEU A 556 13.59 10.01 17.36
CA LEU A 556 12.72 9.34 18.32
C LEU A 556 13.59 8.47 19.22
N SER A 557 14.02 9.06 20.33
CA SER A 557 14.33 8.27 21.51
C SER A 557 13.04 7.55 21.96
N PRO A 558 13.14 6.35 22.54
CA PRO A 558 11.98 5.63 23.04
C PRO A 558 11.47 6.27 24.34
N GLU A 559 10.69 7.35 24.25
CA GLU A 559 9.90 7.88 25.38
C GLU A 559 8.63 7.06 25.63
N TRP A 560 8.78 5.74 25.83
CA TRP A 560 7.69 4.88 26.29
C TRP A 560 7.77 4.53 27.78
N ALA A 561 8.47 5.34 28.59
CA ALA A 561 8.60 5.12 30.04
C ALA A 561 7.84 6.11 30.95
N GLU A 562 7.20 7.16 30.41
CA GLU A 562 6.54 8.18 31.26
C GLU A 562 5.00 8.20 31.22
N VAL A 563 4.36 7.55 30.24
CA VAL A 563 2.89 7.46 30.21
C VAL A 563 2.35 6.48 31.27
N GLU A 564 3.12 5.48 31.70
CA GLU A 564 2.73 4.58 32.81
C GLU A 564 2.85 5.24 34.20
N LYS A 565 3.78 6.20 34.38
CA LYS A 565 3.93 6.92 35.66
C LYS A 565 2.83 7.96 35.91
N GLY A 566 2.13 8.40 34.86
CA GLY A 566 0.98 9.29 34.98
C GLY A 566 -0.31 8.59 35.43
N ILE A 567 -0.43 7.28 35.19
CA ILE A 567 -1.64 6.50 35.53
C ILE A 567 -1.55 5.91 36.94
N GLU A 568 -0.34 5.64 37.47
CA GLU A 568 -0.17 5.22 38.87
C GLU A 568 -0.21 6.40 39.88
N ARG A 569 0.15 7.62 39.47
CA ARG A 569 0.05 8.81 40.35
C ARG A 569 -1.37 9.36 40.50
N GLY A 570 -2.30 8.99 39.62
CA GLY A 570 -3.71 9.41 39.71
C GLY A 570 -4.60 8.55 40.63
N LYS A 571 -4.07 7.47 41.22
CA LYS A 571 -4.82 6.55 42.09
C LYS A 571 -4.43 6.59 43.58
N ALA A 572 -3.44 7.42 43.95
CA ALA A 572 -2.96 7.49 45.34
C ALA A 572 -3.67 8.54 46.22
N ASP A 573 -4.37 9.52 45.64
CA ASP A 573 -5.02 10.59 46.42
C ASP A 573 -6.55 10.51 46.32
N ARG A 574 -7.15 9.60 47.09
CA ARG A 574 -8.52 9.69 47.65
C ARG A 574 -8.85 8.45 48.50
N LEU A 575 -8.19 8.35 49.65
CA LEU A 575 -8.66 7.52 50.77
C LEU A 575 -8.39 8.30 52.05
N THR A 576 -9.32 9.19 52.41
CA THR A 576 -9.45 9.69 53.78
C THR A 576 -10.61 8.94 54.41
N VAL A 577 -10.28 7.94 55.22
CA VAL A 577 -11.17 7.33 56.20
C VAL A 577 -11.29 8.31 57.37
N VAL A 578 -12.51 8.73 57.68
CA VAL A 578 -12.85 9.25 59.01
C VAL A 578 -14.20 8.67 59.41
N GLY A 579 -14.19 7.88 60.49
CA GLY A 579 -15.25 7.73 61.49
C GLY A 579 -16.60 7.20 61.05
#